data_AF-A0AAW4E7Q3-F1
#
_entry.id   AF-A0AAW4E7Q3-F1
#
_cell.length_a   1.000
_cell.length_b   1.000
_cell.length_c   1.000
_cell.angle_alpha   90.00
_cell.angle_beta   90.00
_cell.angle_gamma   90.00
#
_symmetry.space_group_name_H-M   'P 1'
#
loop_
_entity.id
_entity.type
_entity.pdbx_description
1 polymer ?
#
loop_
_entity_poly.entity_id
_entity_poly.type
_entity_poly.pdbx_seq_one_letter_code
_entity_poly.pdbx_strand_id
1 'polypeptide(L)'
;MKKILISFAVTTSLMGISAVSQAMENCPAVAKIEKVSPGVYRANGNDGEWTGILQGAVAKEMPVQSFEMALATQENPVGPQRIQYCTYNIAGRDTVDMRFTATSGQHITVKTEGSAWKKEEGPLGLIYNVCEKTSPENCTFTILK
;
A
#
# COMPACT_ATOMS: atom_id res chain seq x y z
N MET A 1 -13.68 -39.14 61.99
CA MET A 1 -14.44 -38.53 60.88
C MET A 1 -13.46 -37.86 59.92
N LYS A 2 -13.28 -38.43 58.72
CA LYS A 2 -12.23 -38.09 57.75
C LYS A 2 -12.75 -36.96 56.84
N LYS A 3 -12.12 -35.78 56.87
CA LYS A 3 -12.49 -34.64 56.01
C LYS A 3 -11.84 -34.82 54.64
N ILE A 4 -12.66 -34.95 53.60
CA ILE A 4 -12.24 -35.06 52.20
C ILE A 4 -12.04 -33.64 51.66
N LEU A 5 -10.84 -33.34 51.19
CA LEU A 5 -10.51 -32.11 50.46
C LEU A 5 -10.88 -32.33 48.99
N ILE A 6 -11.79 -31.53 48.46
CA ILE A 6 -12.17 -31.52 47.05
C ILE A 6 -11.37 -30.40 46.37
N SER A 7 -10.36 -30.77 45.59
CA SER A 7 -9.61 -29.86 44.72
C SER A 7 -10.43 -29.58 43.45
N PHE A 8 -10.85 -28.34 43.24
CA PHE A 8 -11.39 -27.87 41.96
C PHE A 8 -10.24 -27.50 41.03
N ALA A 9 -10.05 -28.26 39.95
CA ALA A 9 -9.17 -27.89 38.85
C ALA A 9 -9.94 -27.03 37.85
N VAL A 10 -9.64 -25.72 37.80
CA VAL A 10 -10.19 -24.81 36.80
C VAL A 10 -9.34 -24.94 35.53
N THR A 11 -9.91 -25.53 34.49
CA THR A 11 -9.29 -25.63 33.16
C THR A 11 -9.57 -24.33 32.41
N THR A 12 -8.59 -23.44 32.35
CA THR A 12 -8.65 -22.22 31.52
C THR A 12 -8.42 -22.59 30.06
N SER A 13 -9.50 -22.65 29.27
CA SER A 13 -9.43 -22.74 27.82
C SER A 13 -8.99 -21.38 27.24
N LEU A 14 -7.73 -21.29 26.79
CA LEU A 14 -7.28 -20.18 25.94
C LEU A 14 -7.99 -20.26 24.59
N MET A 15 -8.98 -19.39 24.37
CA MET A 15 -9.46 -19.10 23.02
C MET A 15 -8.37 -18.28 22.32
N GLY A 16 -7.57 -18.96 21.48
CA GLY A 16 -6.63 -18.30 20.58
C GLY A 16 -7.39 -17.52 19.53
N ILE A 17 -7.40 -16.20 19.65
CA ILE A 17 -7.89 -15.30 18.61
C ILE A 17 -6.80 -15.30 17.53
N SER A 18 -7.00 -16.04 16.45
CA SER A 18 -6.14 -15.95 15.27
C SER A 18 -6.34 -14.57 14.64
N ALA A 19 -5.44 -13.64 14.94
CA ALA A 19 -5.36 -12.38 14.23
C ALA A 19 -5.11 -12.68 12.75
N VAL A 20 -6.10 -12.41 11.90
CA VAL A 20 -5.89 -12.40 10.45
C VAL A 20 -4.95 -11.23 10.17
N SER A 21 -3.68 -11.53 9.91
CA SER A 21 -2.70 -10.53 9.49
C SER A 21 -3.15 -9.95 8.16
N GLN A 22 -3.69 -8.73 8.19
CA GLN A 22 -3.98 -7.97 6.98
C GLN A 22 -2.65 -7.42 6.46
N ALA A 23 -2.35 -7.65 5.18
CA ALA A 23 -1.11 -7.18 4.59
C ALA A 23 -1.15 -5.64 4.53
N MET A 24 -0.26 -5.00 5.28
CA MET A 24 -0.02 -3.57 5.19
C MET A 24 1.03 -3.32 4.12
N GLU A 25 0.76 -2.38 3.25
CA GLU A 25 1.63 -1.93 2.16
C GLU A 25 1.92 -0.44 2.31
N ASN A 26 2.93 0.02 1.57
CA ASN A 26 3.22 1.42 1.37
C ASN A 26 3.83 1.66 -0.01
N CYS A 27 3.89 2.93 -0.42
CA CYS A 27 4.66 3.29 -1.60
C CYS A 27 6.14 2.93 -1.38
N PRO A 28 6.84 2.43 -2.41
CA PRO A 28 8.22 2.00 -2.26
C PRO A 28 9.15 3.17 -1.92
N ALA A 29 10.08 2.94 -0.99
CA ALA A 29 11.19 3.86 -0.76
C ALA A 29 11.98 4.06 -2.07
N VAL A 30 12.44 5.28 -2.36
CA VAL A 30 13.21 5.57 -3.60
C VAL A 30 14.39 4.61 -3.77
N ALA A 31 15.11 4.33 -2.67
CA ALA A 31 16.26 3.43 -2.67
C ALA A 31 15.93 1.95 -2.94
N LYS A 32 14.65 1.55 -2.87
CA LYS A 32 14.17 0.20 -3.16
C LYS A 32 13.62 0.05 -4.57
N ILE A 33 13.58 1.14 -5.35
CA ILE A 33 13.10 1.11 -6.73
C ILE A 33 14.28 0.80 -7.64
N GLU A 34 14.20 -0.35 -8.28
CA GLU A 34 15.19 -0.84 -9.22
C GLU A 34 14.75 -0.56 -10.65
N LYS A 35 15.71 -0.18 -11.49
CA LYS A 35 15.51 -0.12 -12.94
C LYS A 35 15.91 -1.48 -13.53
N VAL A 36 14.92 -2.23 -14.01
CA VAL A 36 15.18 -3.58 -14.57
C VAL A 36 15.39 -3.57 -16.08
N SER A 37 14.93 -2.53 -16.77
CA SER A 37 15.20 -2.28 -18.19
C SER A 37 14.96 -0.79 -18.52
N PRO A 38 15.35 -0.29 -19.71
CA PRO A 38 15.06 1.09 -20.11
C PRO A 38 13.56 1.41 -19.99
N GLY A 39 13.22 2.33 -19.08
CA GLY A 39 11.84 2.77 -18.84
C GLY A 39 11.00 1.87 -17.94
N VAL A 40 11.56 0.78 -17.39
CA VAL A 40 10.83 -0.13 -16.48
C VAL A 40 11.45 -0.12 -15.10
N TYR A 41 10.62 0.20 -14.12
CA TYR A 41 10.97 0.36 -12.71
C TYR A 41 10.18 -0.63 -11.89
N ARG A 42 10.82 -1.25 -10.90
CA ARG A 42 10.20 -2.26 -10.03
C ARG A 42 10.61 -2.08 -8.58
N ALA A 43 9.72 -2.46 -7.68
CA ALA A 43 10.04 -2.61 -6.26
C ALA A 43 9.14 -3.68 -5.65
N ASN A 44 9.66 -4.41 -4.67
CA ASN A 44 8.87 -5.40 -3.95
C ASN A 44 7.94 -4.71 -2.94
N GLY A 45 6.68 -5.13 -2.88
CA GLY A 45 5.77 -4.91 -1.76
C GLY A 45 5.78 -6.10 -0.80
N ASN A 46 4.95 -6.06 0.24
CA ASN A 46 4.84 -7.17 1.19
C ASN A 46 3.99 -8.34 0.65
N ASP A 47 2.95 -8.04 -0.13
CA ASP A 47 2.00 -8.96 -0.76
C ASP A 47 1.78 -8.60 -2.24
N GLY A 48 2.83 -8.13 -2.91
CA GLY A 48 2.81 -7.81 -4.33
C GLY A 48 4.06 -7.12 -4.85
N GLU A 49 3.96 -6.57 -6.05
CA GLU A 49 5.03 -5.85 -6.74
C GLU A 49 4.54 -4.48 -7.19
N TRP A 50 5.41 -3.49 -7.12
CA TRP A 50 5.21 -2.17 -7.70
C TRP A 50 5.91 -2.12 -9.06
N THR A 51 5.20 -1.65 -10.10
CA THR A 51 5.77 -1.50 -11.44
C THR A 51 5.46 -0.12 -12.02
N GLY A 52 6.49 0.55 -12.53
CA GLY A 52 6.39 1.81 -13.27
C GLY A 52 6.92 1.62 -14.68
N ILE A 53 6.18 2.09 -15.69
CA ILE A 53 6.56 1.98 -17.10
C ILE A 53 6.46 3.36 -17.75
N LEU A 54 7.56 3.83 -18.33
CA LEU A 54 7.57 5.02 -19.16
C LEU A 54 7.14 4.68 -20.58
N GLN A 55 6.26 5.50 -21.13
CA GLN A 55 5.82 5.36 -22.51
C GLN A 55 6.79 6.10 -23.45
N GLY A 56 7.08 5.49 -24.61
CA GLY A 56 7.93 6.07 -25.64
C GLY A 56 9.40 5.65 -25.58
N ALA A 57 10.23 6.29 -26.40
CA ALA A 57 11.65 5.95 -26.52
C ALA A 57 12.45 6.46 -25.32
N VAL A 58 12.90 5.54 -24.47
CA VAL A 58 13.77 5.85 -23.32
C VAL A 58 15.23 5.77 -23.76
N ALA A 59 15.76 6.91 -24.19
CA ALA A 59 17.12 7.00 -24.75
C ALA A 59 18.23 7.21 -23.70
N LYS A 60 17.89 7.52 -22.44
CA LYS A 60 18.85 7.90 -21.40
C LYS A 60 18.53 7.23 -20.06
N GLU A 61 19.55 7.17 -19.21
CA GLU A 61 19.37 6.82 -17.80
C GLU A 61 18.52 7.87 -17.09
N MET A 62 17.46 7.40 -16.43
CA MET A 62 16.50 8.24 -15.72
C MET A 62 16.30 7.67 -14.32
N PRO A 63 17.23 7.93 -13.37
CA PRO A 63 17.12 7.41 -12.02
C PRO A 63 15.94 8.05 -11.30
N VAL A 64 15.33 7.29 -10.38
CA VAL A 64 14.30 7.80 -9.47
C VAL A 64 14.96 8.71 -8.44
N GLN A 65 14.41 9.91 -8.26
CA GLN A 65 15.03 10.96 -7.44
C GLN A 65 14.25 11.26 -6.18
N SER A 66 12.94 11.50 -6.31
CA SER A 66 12.06 11.85 -5.21
C SER A 66 10.69 11.23 -5.37
N PHE A 67 10.03 11.03 -4.23
CA PHE A 67 8.61 10.75 -4.17
C PHE A 67 7.83 12.07 -4.26
N GLU A 68 6.79 12.09 -5.09
CA GLU A 68 5.93 13.26 -5.24
C GLU A 68 4.62 13.07 -4.48
N MET A 69 3.88 12.01 -4.81
CA MET A 69 2.58 11.75 -4.22
C MET A 69 2.12 10.31 -4.42
N ALA A 70 1.11 9.90 -3.66
CA ALA A 70 0.33 8.70 -3.88
C ALA A 70 -1.15 9.04 -4.00
N LEU A 71 -1.86 8.31 -4.85
CA LEU A 71 -3.29 8.47 -5.05
C LEU A 71 -4.02 7.15 -4.81
N ALA A 72 -5.02 7.19 -3.94
CA ALA A 72 -6.06 6.18 -3.86
C ALA A 72 -7.42 6.84 -4.14
N THR A 73 -8.30 6.14 -4.83
CA THR A 73 -9.62 6.66 -5.22
C THR A 73 -10.74 5.84 -4.60
N GLN A 74 -11.91 6.46 -4.45
CA GLN A 74 -13.12 5.83 -3.95
C GLN A 74 -14.32 6.46 -4.67
N GLU A 75 -15.16 5.66 -5.33
CA GLU A 75 -16.25 6.17 -6.20
C GLU A 75 -17.31 7.00 -5.45
N ASN A 76 -17.50 6.72 -4.17
CA ASN A 76 -18.44 7.42 -3.28
C ASN A 76 -18.04 7.15 -1.81
N PRO A 77 -18.61 7.84 -0.80
CA PRO A 77 -18.16 7.74 0.60
C PRO A 77 -18.20 6.32 1.22
N VAL A 78 -19.01 5.42 0.67
CA VAL A 78 -19.17 4.04 1.16
C VAL A 78 -18.63 3.00 0.17
N GLY A 79 -18.10 3.42 -0.98
CA GLY A 79 -17.59 2.55 -2.03
C GLY A 79 -16.23 1.95 -1.69
N PRO A 80 -15.77 0.95 -2.46
CA PRO A 80 -14.44 0.38 -2.26
C PRO A 80 -13.36 1.42 -2.61
N GLN A 81 -12.32 1.52 -1.78
CA GLN A 81 -11.16 2.34 -2.07
C GLN A 81 -10.11 1.51 -2.82
N ARG A 82 -9.43 2.13 -3.79
CA ARG A 82 -8.44 1.48 -4.66
C ARG A 82 -7.19 2.34 -4.76
N ILE A 83 -6.02 1.77 -4.44
CA ILE A 83 -4.74 2.40 -4.73
C ILE A 83 -4.58 2.51 -6.25
N GLN A 84 -4.21 3.69 -6.74
CA GLN A 84 -3.99 3.94 -8.17
C GLN A 84 -2.50 3.85 -8.50
N TYR A 85 -1.70 4.70 -7.87
CA TYR A 85 -0.26 4.79 -8.12
C TYR A 85 0.45 5.58 -7.03
N CYS A 86 1.77 5.42 -7.01
CA CYS A 86 2.74 6.30 -6.34
C CYS A 86 3.60 6.95 -7.42
N THR A 87 3.59 8.27 -7.50
CA THR A 87 4.32 9.06 -8.49
C THR A 87 5.68 9.46 -7.95
N TYR A 88 6.71 9.31 -8.80
CA TYR A 88 8.08 9.69 -8.49
C TYR A 88 8.67 10.55 -9.59
N ASN A 89 9.49 11.54 -9.21
CA ASN A 89 10.32 12.26 -10.16
C ASN A 89 11.48 11.39 -10.65
N ILE A 90 11.71 11.46 -11.95
CA ILE A 90 12.83 10.87 -12.66
C ILE A 90 13.51 11.94 -13.51
N ALA A 91 14.84 11.93 -13.54
CA ALA A 91 15.63 12.88 -14.34
C ALA A 91 15.24 14.39 -14.19
N GLY A 92 14.70 14.77 -13.04
CA GLY A 92 14.42 16.16 -12.63
C GLY A 92 13.18 16.84 -13.21
N ARG A 93 12.52 16.28 -14.23
CA ARG A 93 11.28 16.86 -14.81
C ARG A 93 10.25 15.84 -15.29
N ASP A 94 10.68 14.61 -15.52
CA ASP A 94 9.77 13.54 -15.91
C ASP A 94 9.29 12.81 -14.65
N THR A 95 8.16 12.12 -14.76
CA THR A 95 7.63 11.32 -13.65
C THR A 95 7.37 9.89 -14.08
N VAL A 96 7.39 8.99 -13.10
CA VAL A 96 6.93 7.61 -13.26
C VAL A 96 5.90 7.28 -12.20
N ASP A 97 4.78 6.72 -12.65
CA ASP A 97 3.74 6.20 -11.77
C ASP A 97 3.99 4.71 -11.51
N MET A 98 4.40 4.38 -10.28
CA MET A 98 4.51 3.01 -9.79
C MET A 98 3.11 2.51 -9.40
N ARG A 99 2.65 1.43 -10.03
CA ARG A 99 1.36 0.78 -9.77
C ARG A 99 1.56 -0.54 -9.05
N PHE A 100 0.74 -0.79 -8.03
CA PHE A 100 0.80 -2.04 -7.25
C PHE A 100 0.02 -3.15 -7.94
N THR A 101 0.62 -4.34 -8.00
CA THR A 101 -0.04 -5.60 -8.40
C THR A 101 0.11 -6.59 -7.25
N ALA A 102 -1.01 -7.02 -6.68
CA ALA A 102 -1.01 -8.00 -5.61
C ALA A 102 -0.55 -9.37 -6.12
N THR A 103 0.07 -10.17 -5.25
CA THR A 103 0.53 -11.54 -5.57
C THR A 103 -0.60 -12.43 -6.09
N SER A 104 -1.84 -12.20 -5.63
CA SER A 104 -3.03 -12.91 -6.09
C SER A 104 -3.38 -12.65 -7.56
N GLY A 105 -2.82 -11.58 -8.17
CA GLY A 105 -3.16 -11.10 -9.50
C GLY A 105 -4.54 -10.44 -9.60
N GLN A 106 -5.29 -10.36 -8.50
CA GLN A 106 -6.64 -9.80 -8.48
C GLN A 106 -6.62 -8.29 -8.21
N HIS A 107 -7.67 -7.60 -8.66
CA HIS A 107 -7.87 -6.22 -8.25
C HIS A 107 -8.17 -6.15 -6.75
N ILE A 108 -7.35 -5.40 -6.02
CA ILE A 108 -7.49 -5.25 -4.58
C ILE A 108 -8.41 -4.09 -4.20
N THR A 109 -9.11 -4.25 -3.09
CA THR A 109 -9.66 -3.15 -2.32
C THR A 109 -8.69 -2.84 -1.19
N VAL A 110 -8.47 -1.56 -0.93
CA VAL A 110 -7.55 -1.10 0.12
C VAL A 110 -8.27 -0.22 1.11
N LYS A 111 -7.66 -0.02 2.27
CA LYS A 111 -8.00 1.04 3.20
C LYS A 111 -6.73 1.85 3.47
N THR A 112 -6.74 3.15 3.16
CA THR A 112 -5.60 4.02 3.50
C THR A 112 -5.52 4.21 5.01
N GLU A 113 -4.31 4.21 5.55
CA GLU A 113 -4.04 4.27 6.99
C GLU A 113 -3.17 5.47 7.35
N GLY A 114 -3.33 5.99 8.56
CA GLY A 114 -2.54 7.11 9.06
C GLY A 114 -2.99 8.49 8.58
N SER A 115 -2.37 9.52 9.15
CA SER A 115 -2.75 10.94 8.94
C SER A 115 -2.09 11.59 7.71
N ALA A 116 -1.23 10.86 7.00
CA ALA A 116 -0.57 11.35 5.79
C ALA A 116 -1.53 11.46 4.60
N TRP A 117 -2.61 10.66 4.60
CA TRP A 117 -3.65 10.70 3.58
C TRP A 117 -4.65 11.82 3.86
N LYS A 118 -4.87 12.66 2.87
CA LYS A 118 -5.87 13.73 2.87
C LYS A 118 -6.97 13.38 1.90
N LYS A 119 -8.21 13.55 2.33
CA LYS A 119 -9.38 13.36 1.49
C LYS A 119 -9.65 14.65 0.71
N GLU A 120 -9.85 14.51 -0.60
CA GLU A 120 -10.13 15.59 -1.53
C GLU A 120 -11.30 15.21 -2.45
N GLU A 121 -12.06 16.20 -2.88
CA GLU A 121 -13.14 16.00 -3.85
C GLU A 121 -12.57 15.96 -5.27
N GLY A 122 -12.77 14.82 -5.93
CA GLY A 122 -12.50 14.62 -7.34
C GLY A 122 -13.73 14.95 -8.21
N PRO A 123 -13.57 14.90 -9.54
CA PRO A 123 -14.66 15.15 -10.47
C PRO A 123 -15.77 14.10 -10.33
N LEU A 124 -17.01 14.49 -10.60
CA LEU A 124 -18.17 13.60 -10.66
C LEU A 124 -18.45 12.82 -9.35
N GLY A 125 -18.11 13.40 -8.19
CA GLY A 125 -18.33 12.77 -6.88
C GLY A 125 -17.29 11.71 -6.50
N LEU A 126 -16.26 11.52 -7.33
CA LEU A 126 -15.11 10.68 -7.01
C LEU A 126 -14.36 11.27 -5.82
N ILE A 127 -13.96 10.43 -4.87
CA ILE A 127 -13.18 10.85 -3.71
C ILE A 127 -11.72 10.48 -3.96
N TYR A 128 -10.85 11.45 -3.82
CA TYR A 128 -9.40 11.26 -3.82
C TYR A 128 -8.89 11.17 -2.39
N ASN A 129 -8.01 10.21 -2.15
CA ASN A 129 -7.20 10.14 -0.96
C ASN A 129 -5.76 10.35 -1.44
N VAL A 130 -5.19 11.50 -1.10
CA VAL A 130 -3.89 11.96 -1.57
C VAL A 130 -2.89 11.91 -0.43
N CYS A 131 -1.76 11.26 -0.63
CA CYS A 131 -0.63 11.29 0.30
C CYS A 131 0.56 11.96 -0.39
N GLU A 132 0.94 13.14 0.09
CA GLU A 132 1.98 14.00 -0.49
C GLU A 132 2.73 14.76 0.61
N LYS A 133 3.82 15.45 0.24
CA LYS A 133 4.63 16.27 1.17
C LYS A 133 5.13 15.46 2.38
N THR A 134 5.43 14.19 2.15
CA THR A 134 5.89 13.22 3.15
C THR A 134 6.79 12.19 2.47
N SER A 135 7.37 11.25 3.23
CA SER A 135 8.10 10.13 2.64
C SER A 135 7.15 9.04 2.12
N PRO A 136 7.50 8.30 1.05
CA PRO A 136 6.62 7.29 0.45
C PRO A 136 6.18 6.22 1.46
N GLU A 137 7.03 5.93 2.45
CA GLU A 137 6.76 4.93 3.47
C GLU A 137 5.60 5.28 4.39
N ASN A 138 5.26 6.58 4.50
CA ASN A 138 4.12 7.07 5.29
C ASN A 138 2.79 6.94 4.54
N CYS A 139 2.81 6.68 3.23
CA CYS A 139 1.61 6.46 2.43
C CYS A 139 1.16 4.99 2.56
N THR A 140 0.75 4.62 3.77
CA THR A 140 0.40 3.24 4.12
C THR A 140 -1.04 2.90 3.76
N PHE A 141 -1.28 1.65 3.39
CA PHE A 141 -2.62 1.12 3.18
C PHE A 141 -2.68 -0.36 3.53
N THR A 142 -3.87 -0.82 3.91
CA THR A 142 -4.13 -2.23 4.21
C THR A 142 -4.90 -2.85 3.05
N ILE A 143 -4.48 -4.03 2.60
CA ILE A 143 -5.23 -4.83 1.62
C ILE A 143 -6.41 -5.50 2.32
N LEU A 144 -7.62 -5.25 1.84
CA LEU A 144 -8.84 -5.89 2.33
C LEU A 144 -9.07 -7.19 1.57
N LYS A 145 -9.17 -8.31 2.30
CA LYS A 145 -9.47 -9.66 1.78
C LYS A 145 -10.94 -9.98 1.92
#